data_AF-A0A0Q4CEY2-F1
#
_entry.id   AF-A0A0Q4CEY2-F1
#
_cell.length_a   1.000
_cell.length_b   1.000
_cell.length_c   1.000
_cell.angle_alpha   90.00
_cell.angle_beta   90.00
_cell.angle_gamma   90.00
#
_symmetry.space_group_name_H-M   'P 1'
#
loop_
_entity.id
_entity.type
_entity.pdbx_description
1 polymer ?
#
loop_
_entity_poly.entity_id
_entity_poly.type
_entity_poly.pdbx_seq_one_letter_code
_entity_poly.pdbx_strand_id
1 'polypeptide(L)'
;MFDIAPTELMVVALVALVVIGPKDLPKAMRIVGLWVGKARGVARQFRSGFDTMVREAELAEMEKKWAEENARIMREHPTDAPAAVHPVDAPSPPPPVHPVDTPSPSPPVHDPAPHDDAPASVMVERPELREAPGDQPPAADGKAPS
;
A
#
# COMPACT_ATOMS: atom_id res chain seq x y z
N MET A 1 25.01 4.06 17.26
CA MET A 1 25.59 3.19 18.32
C MET A 1 25.20 1.72 18.15
N PHE A 2 25.01 1.23 16.93
CA PHE A 2 24.86 -0.20 16.63
C PHE A 2 25.96 -0.57 15.65
N ASP A 3 27.16 -0.81 16.19
CA ASP A 3 28.31 -1.28 15.42
C ASP A 3 28.33 -2.80 15.45
N ILE A 4 27.24 -3.42 14.95
CA ILE A 4 27.16 -4.88 14.87
C ILE A 4 28.08 -5.32 13.74
N ALA A 5 29.32 -5.61 14.10
CA ALA A 5 30.28 -6.15 13.16
C ALA A 5 29.83 -7.55 12.70
N PRO A 6 30.15 -7.98 11.46
CA PRO A 6 29.84 -9.33 10.99
C PRO A 6 30.29 -10.43 11.96
N THR A 7 31.41 -10.21 12.65
CA THR A 7 31.95 -11.12 13.68
C THR A 7 31.02 -11.26 14.88
N GLU A 8 30.45 -10.17 15.39
CA GLU A 8 29.53 -10.21 16.53
C GLU A 8 28.24 -10.96 16.18
N LEU A 9 27.73 -10.75 14.96
CA LEU A 9 26.59 -11.50 14.45
C LEU A 9 26.89 -13.00 14.36
N MET A 10 28.12 -13.38 13.97
CA MET A 10 28.57 -14.77 13.93
C MET A 10 28.61 -15.40 15.34
N VAL A 11 29.09 -14.67 16.35
CA VAL A 11 29.08 -15.13 17.75
C VAL A 11 27.64 -15.35 18.23
N VAL A 12 26.74 -14.40 17.96
CA VAL A 12 25.32 -14.54 18.33
C VAL A 12 24.68 -15.73 17.63
N ALA A 13 24.97 -15.95 16.34
CA ALA A 13 24.48 -17.12 15.61
C ALA A 13 24.97 -18.44 16.22
N LEU A 14 26.24 -18.49 16.64
CA LEU A 14 26.80 -19.67 17.30
C LEU A 14 26.12 -19.93 18.66
N VAL A 15 25.93 -18.89 19.47
CA VAL A 15 25.21 -18.99 20.75
C VAL A 15 23.76 -19.44 20.53
N ALA A 16 23.08 -18.89 19.52
CA ALA A 16 21.72 -19.30 19.17
C ALA A 16 21.65 -20.78 18.76
N LEU A 17 22.62 -21.27 18.00
CA LEU A 17 22.72 -22.70 17.64
C LEU A 17 22.91 -23.60 18.85
N VAL A 18 23.68 -23.17 19.85
CA VAL A 18 23.93 -23.95 21.08
C VAL A 18 22.71 -23.95 22.00
N VAL A 19 22.09 -22.78 22.20
CA VAL A 19 20.98 -22.60 23.15
C VAL A 19 19.68 -23.18 22.61
N ILE A 20 19.35 -22.89 21.35
CA ILE A 20 18.11 -23.34 20.71
C ILE A 20 18.31 -24.73 20.10
N GLY A 21 19.51 -25.02 19.61
CA GLY A 21 19.80 -26.23 18.86
C GLY A 21 19.71 -26.01 17.34
N PRO A 22 20.57 -26.66 16.53
CA PRO A 22 20.61 -26.46 15.08
C PRO A 22 19.35 -26.95 14.35
N LYS A 23 18.58 -27.87 14.96
CA LYS A 23 17.35 -28.42 14.38
C LYS A 23 16.13 -27.56 14.66
N ASP A 24 16.14 -26.82 15.77
CA ASP A 24 15.03 -25.99 16.20
C ASP A 24 15.15 -24.54 15.69
N LEU A 25 16.37 -24.07 15.41
CA LEU A 25 16.61 -22.74 14.83
C LEU A 25 15.84 -22.50 13.51
N PRO A 26 15.79 -23.44 12.54
CA PRO A 26 14.97 -23.26 11.32
C PRO A 26 13.48 -23.13 11.62
N LYS A 27 12.98 -23.84 12.64
CA LYS A 27 11.59 -23.75 13.07
C LYS A 27 11.31 -22.41 13.74
N ALA A 28 12.20 -21.94 14.61
CA ALA A 28 12.11 -20.65 15.27
C ALA A 28 12.15 -19.49 14.26
N MET A 29 13.06 -19.53 13.28
CA MET A 29 13.14 -18.54 12.21
C MET A 29 11.85 -18.43 11.41
N ARG A 30 11.18 -19.55 11.13
CA ARG A 30 9.87 -19.54 10.44
C ARG A 30 8.79 -18.84 11.26
N ILE A 31 8.76 -19.09 12.57
CA ILE A 31 7.78 -18.46 13.49
C ILE A 31 8.04 -16.96 13.58
N VAL A 32 9.28 -16.56 13.84
CA VAL A 32 9.68 -15.15 13.91
C VAL A 32 9.42 -14.46 12.57
N GLY A 33 9.78 -15.09 11.46
CA GLY A 33 9.55 -14.57 10.11
C GLY A 33 8.07 -14.35 9.81
N LEU A 34 7.19 -15.27 10.21
CA LEU A 34 5.74 -15.11 10.06
C LEU A 34 5.22 -13.92 10.87
N TRP A 35 5.67 -13.77 12.12
CA TRP A 35 5.30 -12.66 13.00
C TRP A 35 5.77 -11.31 12.43
N VAL A 36 7.03 -11.23 12.04
CA VAL A 36 7.61 -10.03 11.41
C VAL A 36 6.90 -9.71 10.10
N GLY A 37 6.59 -10.72 9.28
CA GLY A 37 5.85 -10.56 8.03
C GLY A 37 4.44 -10.00 8.25
N LYS A 38 3.71 -10.52 9.24
CA LYS A 38 2.39 -10.03 9.63
C LYS A 38 2.45 -8.60 10.17
N ALA A 39 3.41 -8.29 11.04
CA ALA A 39 3.65 -6.94 11.53
C ALA A 39 3.97 -5.96 10.39
N ARG A 40 4.79 -6.38 9.41
CA ARG A 40 5.13 -5.56 8.24
C ARG A 40 3.95 -5.39 7.28
N GLY A 41 3.06 -6.37 7.17
CA GLY A 41 1.79 -6.23 6.44
C GLY A 41 0.88 -5.19 7.09
N VAL A 42 0.70 -5.30 8.40
CA VAL A 42 -0.07 -4.37 9.21
C VAL A 42 0.53 -2.95 9.17
N ALA A 43 1.84 -2.81 9.30
CA ALA A 43 2.54 -1.53 9.18
C ALA A 43 2.40 -0.88 7.80
N ARG A 44 2.30 -1.66 6.72
CA ARG A 44 2.03 -1.13 5.37
C ARG A 44 0.62 -0.53 5.28
N GLN A 45 -0.37 -1.18 5.88
CA GLN A 45 -1.73 -0.65 5.94
C GLN A 45 -1.86 0.56 6.86
N PHE A 46 -1.10 0.57 7.96
CA PHE A 46 -0.98 1.78 8.77
C PHE A 46 -0.25 2.89 8.05
N ARG A 47 0.75 2.63 7.22
CA ARG A 47 1.39 3.68 6.43
C ARG A 47 0.38 4.36 5.49
N SER A 48 -0.43 3.58 4.78
CA SER A 48 -1.48 4.14 3.91
C SER A 48 -2.57 4.88 4.69
N GLY A 49 -3.00 4.36 5.85
CA GLY A 49 -4.01 5.03 6.68
C GLY A 49 -3.47 6.23 7.46
N PHE A 50 -2.20 6.19 7.85
CA PHE A 50 -1.50 7.26 8.53
C PHE A 50 -1.18 8.40 7.57
N ASP A 51 -0.83 8.13 6.31
CA ASP A 51 -0.69 9.21 5.31
C ASP A 51 -2.04 9.95 5.10
N THR A 52 -3.18 9.25 5.21
CA THR A 52 -4.53 9.89 5.21
C THR A 52 -4.80 10.66 6.51
N MET A 53 -4.53 10.07 7.68
CA MET A 53 -4.73 10.74 8.97
C MET A 53 -3.76 11.90 9.21
N VAL A 54 -2.53 11.83 8.73
CA VAL A 54 -1.55 12.91 8.78
C VAL A 54 -1.97 14.01 7.84
N ARG A 55 -2.49 13.71 6.64
CA ARG A 55 -3.11 14.72 5.79
C ARG A 55 -4.25 15.41 6.54
N GLU A 56 -5.11 14.68 7.26
CA GLU A 56 -6.20 15.24 8.08
C GLU A 56 -5.70 16.01 9.31
N ALA A 57 -4.64 15.56 9.98
CA ALA A 57 -4.06 16.23 11.15
C ALA A 57 -3.25 17.47 10.77
N GLU A 58 -2.52 17.43 9.64
CA GLU A 58 -1.91 18.60 9.03
C GLU A 58 -2.98 19.59 8.57
N LEU A 59 -4.13 19.13 8.06
CA LEU A 59 -5.25 20.00 7.71
C LEU A 59 -5.83 20.71 8.95
N ALA A 60 -5.99 20.01 10.08
CA ALA A 60 -6.48 20.64 11.32
C ALA A 60 -5.50 21.69 11.90
N GLU A 61 -4.19 21.45 11.83
CA GLU A 61 -3.19 22.43 12.24
C GLU A 61 -3.04 23.59 11.24
N MET A 62 -3.17 23.33 9.94
CA MET A 62 -3.16 24.35 8.88
C MET A 62 -4.39 25.26 8.97
N GLU A 63 -5.57 24.70 9.24
CA GLU A 63 -6.83 25.45 9.38
C GLU A 63 -6.78 26.38 10.60
N LYS A 64 -6.21 25.91 11.71
CA LYS A 64 -6.00 26.74 12.91
C LYS A 64 -5.04 27.90 12.63
N LYS A 65 -3.91 27.63 11.96
CA LYS A 65 -2.95 28.67 11.56
C LYS A 65 -3.58 29.67 10.58
N TRP A 66 -4.36 29.20 9.61
CA TRP A 66 -5.06 30.04 8.65
C TRP A 66 -6.13 30.91 9.32
N ALA A 67 -6.89 30.36 10.26
CA ALA A 67 -7.90 31.10 11.01
C ALA A 67 -7.27 32.19 11.91
N GLU A 68 -6.17 31.88 12.59
CA GLU A 68 -5.40 32.86 13.39
C GLU A 68 -4.79 33.96 12.52
N GLU A 69 -4.21 33.59 11.37
CA GLU A 69 -3.66 34.52 10.38
C GLU A 69 -4.74 35.44 9.79
N ASN A 70 -5.88 34.86 9.36
CA ASN A 70 -7.00 35.60 8.79
C ASN A 70 -7.65 36.53 9.83
N ALA A 71 -7.79 36.07 11.07
CA ALA A 71 -8.27 36.92 12.18
C ALA A 71 -7.29 38.06 12.51
N ARG A 72 -5.98 37.84 12.35
CA ARG A 72 -4.98 38.91 12.49
C ARG A 72 -5.10 39.92 11.34
N ILE A 73 -5.18 39.46 10.09
CA ILE A 73 -5.36 40.32 8.91
C ILE A 73 -6.64 41.15 9.02
N MET A 74 -7.76 40.56 9.47
CA MET A 74 -9.03 41.29 9.66
C MET A 74 -8.98 42.32 10.80
N ARG A 75 -8.12 42.09 11.81
CA ARG A 75 -7.90 43.01 12.92
C ARG A 75 -6.93 44.15 12.54
N GLU A 76 -5.95 43.86 11.70
CA GLU A 76 -4.95 44.82 11.20
C GLU A 76 -5.46 45.65 10.00
N HIS A 77 -6.36 45.07 9.20
CA HIS A 77 -7.06 45.72 8.09
C HIS A 77 -8.57 45.62 8.31
N PRO A 78 -9.16 46.44 9.20
CA PRO A 78 -10.60 46.63 9.20
C PRO A 78 -10.97 47.12 7.80
N THR A 79 -11.77 46.32 7.09
CA THR A 79 -12.27 46.69 5.76
C THR A 79 -13.26 47.82 5.94
N ASP A 80 -12.74 49.03 5.98
CA ASP A 80 -13.50 50.25 5.77
C ASP A 80 -13.54 50.52 4.26
N ALA A 81 -14.78 50.49 3.76
CA ALA A 81 -15.32 51.18 2.58
C ALA A 81 -15.50 50.39 1.25
N PRO A 82 -16.58 50.72 0.49
CA PRO A 82 -17.12 49.95 -0.64
C PRO A 82 -16.64 50.46 -2.01
N ALA A 83 -16.83 49.62 -3.05
CA ALA A 83 -16.62 49.88 -4.49
C ALA A 83 -15.13 50.06 -4.91
N ALA A 84 -14.59 49.39 -5.93
CA ALA A 84 -15.14 49.26 -7.26
C ALA A 84 -14.76 47.93 -7.94
N VAL A 85 -15.78 47.26 -8.48
CA VAL A 85 -15.63 46.32 -9.59
C VAL A 85 -15.10 47.10 -10.79
N HIS A 86 -13.81 46.97 -11.09
CA HIS A 86 -13.27 47.34 -12.40
C HIS A 86 -13.67 46.23 -13.38
N PRO A 87 -14.50 46.50 -14.41
CA PRO A 87 -14.65 45.56 -15.51
C PRO A 87 -13.37 45.65 -16.32
N VAL A 88 -12.42 44.74 -16.06
CA VAL A 88 -11.31 44.50 -16.98
C VAL A 88 -11.87 43.80 -18.21
N ASP A 89 -12.20 44.66 -19.17
CA ASP A 89 -11.84 44.56 -20.58
C ASP A 89 -12.04 43.20 -21.27
N ALA A 90 -12.98 43.19 -22.22
CA ALA A 90 -13.29 42.04 -23.05
C ALA A 90 -12.04 41.56 -23.83
N PRO A 91 -11.76 40.25 -23.91
CA PRO A 91 -10.65 39.76 -24.73
C PRO A 91 -10.96 39.99 -26.21
N SER A 92 -10.11 40.76 -26.89
CA SER A 92 -10.10 40.84 -28.35
C SER A 92 -9.73 39.46 -28.95
N PRO A 93 -10.30 39.08 -30.10
CA PRO A 93 -10.05 37.77 -30.69
C PRO A 93 -8.60 37.63 -31.21
N PRO A 94 -7.97 36.45 -31.09
CA PRO A 94 -6.61 36.22 -31.57
C PRO A 94 -6.54 36.20 -33.11
N PRO A 95 -5.42 36.63 -33.72
CA PRO A 95 -5.22 36.60 -35.17
C PRO A 95 -5.06 35.16 -35.70
N PRO A 96 -5.36 34.91 -36.99
CA PRO A 96 -5.36 33.57 -37.57
C PRO A 96 -3.94 32.98 -37.64
N VAL A 97 -3.79 31.77 -37.09
CA VAL A 97 -2.57 30.95 -37.21
C VAL A 97 -2.51 30.31 -38.60
N HIS A 98 -1.44 30.60 -39.35
CA HIS A 98 -1.12 29.87 -40.58
C HIS A 98 -0.59 28.46 -40.23
N PRO A 99 -0.91 27.41 -41.01
CA PRO A 99 -0.44 26.06 -40.73
C PRO A 99 1.07 25.96 -41.02
N VAL A 100 1.85 25.56 -40.01
CA VAL A 100 3.26 25.20 -40.19
C VAL A 100 3.34 23.69 -40.40
N ASP A 101 3.97 23.32 -41.52
CA ASP A 101 4.30 21.97 -41.97
C ASP A 101 4.75 21.02 -40.85
N THR A 102 4.09 19.87 -40.75
CA THR A 102 4.56 18.71 -39.98
C THR A 102 5.51 17.86 -40.81
N PRO A 103 6.77 17.63 -40.41
CA PRO A 103 7.60 16.62 -41.04
C PRO A 103 7.14 15.20 -40.66
N SER A 104 6.98 14.37 -41.69
CA SER A 104 6.58 12.96 -41.67
C SER A 104 7.62 12.06 -40.99
N PRO A 105 7.25 11.19 -40.02
CA PRO A 105 8.19 10.22 -39.46
C PRO A 105 8.32 8.96 -40.34
N SER A 106 9.56 8.63 -40.73
CA SER A 106 9.93 7.37 -41.38
C SER A 106 10.00 6.21 -40.37
N PRO A 107 9.81 4.94 -40.80
CA PRO A 107 9.68 3.80 -39.90
C PRO A 107 11.04 3.25 -39.44
N PRO A 108 11.20 2.83 -38.17
CA PRO A 108 12.30 1.96 -37.79
C PRO A 108 11.94 0.48 -38.03
N VAL A 109 12.76 -0.19 -38.84
CA VAL A 109 12.83 -1.64 -38.99
C VAL A 109 13.67 -2.20 -37.84
N HIS A 110 13.06 -2.97 -36.94
CA HIS A 110 13.75 -4.04 -36.20
C HIS A 110 12.75 -5.02 -35.59
N ASP A 111 12.69 -6.22 -36.17
CA ASP A 111 12.15 -7.42 -35.51
C ASP A 111 13.20 -7.94 -34.52
N PRO A 112 12.79 -8.27 -33.29
CA PRO A 112 13.35 -9.40 -32.58
C PRO A 112 12.31 -10.51 -32.47
N ALA A 113 12.74 -11.71 -32.81
CA ALA A 113 11.99 -12.97 -32.78
C ALA A 113 11.19 -13.18 -31.47
N PRO A 114 10.08 -13.94 -31.51
CA PRO A 114 9.34 -14.30 -30.29
C PRO A 114 10.20 -15.25 -29.47
N HIS A 115 10.68 -14.80 -28.32
CA HIS A 115 11.13 -15.70 -27.28
C HIS A 115 9.90 -16.33 -26.62
N ASP A 116 9.77 -17.64 -26.84
CA ASP A 116 8.99 -18.57 -26.05
C ASP A 116 9.39 -18.43 -24.57
N ASP A 117 8.62 -17.67 -23.80
CA ASP A 117 8.62 -17.69 -22.34
C ASP A 117 7.16 -17.68 -21.87
N ALA A 118 6.48 -18.79 -22.14
CA ALA A 118 5.26 -19.12 -21.44
C ALA A 118 5.59 -19.28 -19.94
N PRO A 119 5.01 -18.49 -19.02
CA PRO A 119 5.12 -18.81 -17.62
C PRO A 119 4.41 -20.15 -17.41
N ALA A 120 5.18 -21.20 -17.07
CA ALA A 120 4.66 -22.50 -16.70
C ALA A 120 3.51 -22.29 -15.70
N SER A 121 2.29 -22.55 -16.16
CA SER A 121 1.11 -22.56 -15.33
C SER A 121 1.36 -23.56 -14.21
N VAL A 122 1.55 -23.05 -12.99
CA VAL A 122 1.52 -23.87 -11.80
C VAL A 122 0.12 -24.49 -11.76
N MET A 123 0.05 -25.76 -12.14
CA MET A 123 -1.13 -26.60 -12.00
C MET A 123 -1.46 -26.63 -10.50
N VAL A 124 -2.39 -25.80 -10.07
CA VAL A 124 -3.00 -25.94 -8.75
C VAL A 124 -3.86 -27.19 -8.83
N GLU A 125 -3.38 -28.27 -8.22
CA GLU A 125 -4.15 -29.50 -8.06
C GLU A 125 -5.45 -29.12 -7.31
N ARG A 126 -6.58 -29.22 -8.01
CA ARG A 126 -7.90 -28.91 -7.47
C ARG A 126 -8.15 -29.89 -6.31
N PRO A 127 -8.45 -29.42 -5.08
CA PRO A 127 -8.73 -30.33 -3.99
C PRO A 127 -10.01 -31.12 -4.31
N GLU A 128 -9.88 -32.44 -4.45
CA GLU A 128 -11.02 -33.34 -4.56
C GLU A 128 -11.78 -33.34 -3.23
N LEU A 129 -12.99 -32.77 -3.23
CA LEU A 129 -13.90 -32.79 -2.10
C LEU A 129 -14.48 -34.21 -1.99
N ARG A 130 -13.90 -35.05 -1.12
CA ARG A 130 -14.48 -36.35 -0.79
C ARG A 130 -15.61 -36.14 0.21
N GLU A 131 -16.85 -36.42 -0.22
CA GLU A 131 -18.00 -36.47 0.68
C GLU A 131 -17.74 -37.48 1.80
N ALA A 132 -17.94 -37.04 3.05
CA ALA A 132 -17.82 -37.89 4.22
C ALA A 132 -18.87 -39.02 4.15
N PRO A 133 -18.52 -40.27 4.51
CA PRO A 133 -19.48 -41.35 4.53
C PRO A 133 -20.62 -41.06 5.53
N GLY A 134 -21.80 -40.80 4.96
CA GLY A 134 -23.12 -41.09 5.52
C GLY A 134 -23.35 -40.70 6.98
N ASP A 135 -24.01 -39.55 7.15
CA ASP A 135 -24.85 -39.28 8.31
C ASP A 135 -26.05 -40.24 8.27
N GLN A 136 -25.85 -41.49 8.71
CA GLN A 136 -26.95 -42.41 9.00
C GLN A 136 -27.50 -42.02 10.38
N PRO A 137 -28.74 -41.52 10.46
CA PRO A 137 -29.37 -41.29 11.76
C PRO A 137 -29.49 -42.62 12.50
N PRO A 138 -29.20 -42.66 13.82
CA PRO A 138 -29.28 -43.90 14.58
C PRO A 138 -30.70 -44.48 14.53
N ALA A 139 -30.80 -45.77 14.22
CA ALA A 139 -32.04 -46.52 14.32
C ALA A 139 -32.62 -46.35 15.74
N ALA A 140 -33.86 -45.88 15.79
CA ALA A 140 -34.61 -45.75 17.04
C ALA A 140 -34.98 -47.15 17.56
N ASP A 141 -34.07 -47.79 18.30
CA ASP A 141 -34.40 -48.95 19.11
C ASP A 141 -35.18 -48.48 20.34
N GLY A 142 -36.51 -48.48 20.17
CA GLY A 142 -37.46 -48.29 21.25
C GLY A 142 -37.35 -49.43 22.27
N LYS A 143 -36.72 -49.14 23.41
CA LYS A 143 -36.88 -49.92 24.63
C LYS A 143 -37.62 -49.09 25.66
N ALA A 144 -38.93 -49.33 25.75
CA ALA A 144 -39.77 -48.82 26.82
C ALA A 144 -39.34 -49.44 28.17
N PRO A 145 -39.34 -48.69 29.28
CA PRO A 145 -39.22 -49.28 30.60
C PRO A 145 -40.56 -49.90 31.02
N SER A 146 -40.52 -51.13 31.52
CA SER A 146 -41.53 -51.74 32.40
C SER A 146 -40.83 -52.25 33.64
#